data_AF-A0A3L7TBU8-F1
#
_entry.id   AF-A0A3L7TBU8-F1
#
_cell.length_a   1.000
_cell.length_b   1.000
_cell.length_c   1.000
_cell.angle_alpha   90.00
_cell.angle_beta   90.00
_cell.angle_gamma   90.00
#
_symmetry.space_group_name_H-M   'P 1'
#
loop_
_entity.id
_entity.type
_entity.pdbx_description
1 polymer ?
#
loop_
_entity_poly.entity_id
_entity_poly.type
_entity_poly.pdbx_seq_one_letter_code
_entity_poly.pdbx_strand_id
1 'polypeptide(L)' 'FEIIAHSDDGLIEGIIDPARRFYVGVQWHPERTEATETGLDVVRRLVEASA' A
#
# COMPACT_ATOMS: atom_id res chain seq x y z
N PHE A 1 -5.06 -12.22 -4.09
CA PHE A 1 -4.83 -10.77 -3.95
C PHE A 1 -5.78 -10.05 -4.87
N GLU A 2 -6.17 -8.83 -4.52
CA GLU A 2 -7.01 -7.93 -5.30
C GLU A 2 -6.19 -6.70 -5.68
N ILE A 3 -6.46 -6.12 -6.85
CA ILE A 3 -5.80 -4.90 -7.32
C ILE A 3 -6.59 -3.70 -6.85
N ILE A 4 -5.93 -2.75 -6.20
CA ILE A 4 -6.58 -1.57 -5.61
C ILE A 4 -6.09 -0.23 -6.17
N ALA A 5 -4.99 -0.25 -6.92
CA ALA A 5 -4.44 0.96 -7.55
C ALA A 5 -3.81 0.64 -8.90
N HIS A 6 -4.05 1.53 -9.85
CA HIS A 6 -3.38 1.57 -11.14
C HIS A 6 -2.86 3.00 -11.39
N SER A 7 -1.79 3.11 -12.16
CA SER A 7 -1.35 4.36 -12.79
C SER A 7 -2.24 4.72 -13.99
N ASP A 8 -2.03 5.92 -14.54
CA ASP A 8 -2.78 6.42 -15.70
C ASP A 8 -2.59 5.57 -16.98
N ASP A 9 -1.46 4.86 -17.09
CA ASP A 9 -1.18 3.92 -18.19
C ASP A 9 -1.63 2.48 -17.90
N GLY A 10 -2.28 2.25 -16.75
CA GLY A 10 -2.84 0.95 -16.36
C GLY A 10 -1.85 -0.01 -15.71
N LEU A 11 -0.62 0.43 -15.35
CA LEU A 11 0.29 -0.38 -14.55
C LEU A 11 -0.29 -0.57 -13.14
N ILE A 12 -0.19 -1.79 -12.62
CA ILE A 12 -0.65 -2.10 -11.24
C ILE A 12 0.31 -1.45 -10.25
N GLU A 13 -0.23 -0.61 -9.37
CA GLU A 13 0.54 0.11 -8.36
C GLU A 13 0.33 -0.45 -6.95
N GLY A 14 -0.82 -1.06 -6.68
CA GLY A 14 -1.18 -1.52 -5.34
C GLY A 14 -2.06 -2.75 -5.33
N ILE A 15 -1.78 -3.67 -4.40
CA ILE A 15 -2.54 -4.90 -4.17
C ILE A 15 -2.85 -5.11 -2.68
N ILE A 16 -3.93 -5.83 -2.40
CA ILE A 16 -4.27 -6.32 -1.07
C ILE A 16 -4.55 -7.82 -1.08
N ASP A 17 -4.57 -8.45 0.09
CA ASP A 17 -5.14 -9.79 0.26
C ASP A 17 -6.18 -9.76 1.38
N PRO A 18 -7.49 -9.75 1.05
CA PRO A 18 -8.55 -9.61 2.06
C PRO A 18 -8.63 -10.80 3.03
N ALA A 19 -8.01 -11.93 2.69
CA ALA A 19 -7.93 -13.10 3.57
C ALA A 19 -6.90 -12.93 4.70
N ARG A 20 -6.08 -11.87 4.69
CA ARG A 20 -5.05 -11.59 5.70
C ARG A 20 -5.41 -10.36 6.51
N ARG A 21 -5.12 -10.41 7.83
CA ARG A 21 -5.35 -9.29 8.77
C ARG A 21 -4.75 -7.98 8.27
N PHE A 22 -3.55 -8.06 7.69
CA PHE A 22 -2.92 -6.95 6.99
C PHE A 22 -2.02 -7.51 5.89
N TYR A 23 -2.32 -7.15 4.65
CA TYR A 23 -1.51 -7.42 3.48
C TYR A 23 -1.74 -6.30 2.48
N VAL A 24 -0.71 -5.48 2.30
CA VAL A 24 -0.69 -4.39 1.32
C VAL A 24 0.65 -4.48 0.60
N GLY A 25 0.59 -4.61 -0.72
CA GLY A 25 1.76 -4.50 -1.61
C GLY A 25 1.64 -3.25 -2.44
N VAL A 26 2.74 -2.52 -2.59
CA VAL A 26 2.82 -1.28 -3.37
C VAL A 26 4.07 -1.31 -4.24
N GLN A 27 4.00 -0.72 -5.42
CA GLN A 27 5.14 -0.67 -6.35
C GLN A 27 6.02 0.57 -6.10
N TRP A 28 5.43 1.67 -5.64
CA TRP A 28 6.18 2.86 -5.24
C TRP A 28 6.93 2.64 -3.92
N HIS A 29 7.69 3.65 -3.50
CA HIS A 29 8.48 3.69 -2.26
C HIS A 29 7.81 4.59 -1.22
N PRO A 30 6.89 4.08 -0.36
CA PRO A 30 6.22 4.89 0.66
C PRO A 30 7.19 5.65 1.58
N GLU A 31 8.36 5.07 1.82
CA GLU A 31 9.43 5.65 2.65
C GLU A 31 10.11 6.87 2.01
N ARG A 32 9.82 7.14 0.73
CA ARG A 32 10.33 8.30 -0.05
C ARG A 32 9.22 9.15 -0.66
N THR A 33 7.96 8.89 -0.33
CA THR A 33 6.80 9.62 -0.85
C THR A 33 6.41 10.75 0.11
N GLU A 34 6.35 12.00 -0.39
CA GLU A 34 6.02 13.18 0.43
C GLU A 34 4.55 13.21 0.89
N ALA A 35 3.63 12.77 0.03
CA ALA A 35 2.22 12.68 0.37
C ALA A 35 2.01 11.66 1.49
N THR A 36 1.48 12.13 2.62
CA THR A 36 1.41 11.33 3.87
C THR A 36 0.58 10.06 3.71
N GLU A 37 -0.54 10.14 3.01
CA GLU A 37 -1.51 9.04 2.84
C GLU A 37 -0.93 7.84 2.09
N THR A 38 -0.18 8.10 1.01
CA THR A 38 0.50 7.09 0.19
C THR A 38 1.94 6.83 0.65
N GLY A 39 2.48 7.66 1.53
CA GLY A 39 3.81 7.53 2.11
C GLY A 39 3.75 6.96 3.52
N LEU A 40 4.01 7.82 4.51
CA LEU A 40 4.18 7.43 5.91
C LEU A 40 3.00 6.63 6.48
N ASP A 41 1.76 6.91 6.07
CA ASP A 41 0.60 6.20 6.60
C ASP A 41 0.51 4.74 6.12
N VAL A 42 1.12 4.39 5.00
CA VAL A 42 1.23 2.97 4.58
C VAL A 42 2.06 2.19 5.60
N VAL A 43 3.18 2.77 6.05
CA VAL A 43 4.06 2.16 7.05
C VAL A 43 3.41 2.16 8.44
N ARG A 44 2.73 3.24 8.83
CA ARG A 44 2.00 3.29 10.11
C ARG A 44 0.94 2.19 10.21
N ARG A 45 0.16 1.98 9.15
CA ARG A 45 -0.84 0.90 9.13
C ARG A 45 -0.21 -0.48 9.31
N LEU A 46 0.99 -0.72 8.78
CA LEU A 46 1.72 -1.96 9.02
C LEU A 46 2.10 -2.11 10.50
N VAL A 47 2.59 -1.04 11.14
CA VAL A 47 2.97 -1.04 12.56
C VAL A 47 1.75 -1.27 13.45
N GLU A 48 0.67 -0.53 13.21
CA GLU A 48 -0.62 -0.70 13.90
C GLU A 48 -1.16 -2.11 13.72
N ALA A 49 -0.94 -2.70 12.54
CA ALA A 49 -1.36 -4.06 12.28
C ALA A 49 -0.51 -5.14 12.97
N SER A 50 0.63 -4.75 13.56
CA SER A 50 1.54 -5.65 14.25
C SER A 50 1.35 -5.65 15.77
N ALA A 51 0.52 -4.74 16.29
CA ALA A 51 0.06 -4.72 17.69
C ALA A 51 -1.15 -5.65 17.88
#